data_AF-I3KZK3-F1
#
_entry.id   AF-I3KZK3-F1
#
_cell.length_a   1.000
_cell.length_b   1.000
_cell.length_c   1.000
_cell.angle_alpha   90.00
_cell.angle_beta   90.00
_cell.angle_gamma   90.00
#
_symmetry.space_group_name_H-M   'P 1'
#
loop_
_entity.id
_entity.type
_entity.pdbx_description
1 polymer ?
#
loop_
_entity_poly.entity_id
_entity_poly.type
_entity_poly.pdbx_seq_one_letter_code
_entity_poly.pdbx_strand_id
1 'polypeptide(L)'
;MRIQCVCLLLLLLSPAVLLQNYEAFKKKHILPENVSHKCDDMMKNINEVNKCKKINTFIKQTADSVKALCKNKKDEYITSEFDLIDCERSSEKPCKYNDILPKNKLSKKIKCENGLPVHLTKCEWLSC
;
A
#
# COMPACT_ATOMS: atom_id res chain seq x y z
N MET A 1 50.46 21.76 12.63
CA MET A 1 49.59 21.23 11.55
C MET A 1 48.35 20.63 12.24
N ARG A 2 47.10 20.97 11.86
CA ARG A 2 46.33 20.44 10.70
C ARG A 2 46.35 18.89 10.68
N ILE A 3 45.28 18.11 10.48
CA ILE A 3 43.84 18.29 10.16
C ILE A 3 43.20 16.88 10.45
N GLN A 4 41.97 16.63 10.91
CA GLN A 4 40.82 17.38 11.46
C GLN A 4 39.93 16.38 12.27
N CYS A 5 38.81 16.83 12.85
CA CYS A 5 37.77 15.92 13.36
C CYS A 5 37.19 15.05 12.23
N VAL A 6 37.23 13.73 12.37
CA VAL A 6 36.44 12.79 11.53
C VAL A 6 35.43 12.05 12.41
N CYS A 7 34.61 12.83 13.13
CA CYS A 7 33.34 12.38 13.69
C CYS A 7 32.19 12.64 12.70
N LEU A 8 32.46 12.49 11.39
CA LEU A 8 31.48 12.72 10.34
C LEU A 8 31.43 11.56 9.36
N LEU A 9 30.19 11.10 9.16
CA LEU A 9 29.72 10.27 8.04
C LEU A 9 30.29 8.84 8.07
N LEU A 10 29.49 7.78 8.19
CA LEU A 10 28.15 7.63 7.62
C LEU A 10 27.20 6.90 8.58
N LEU A 11 26.17 7.61 9.05
CA LEU A 11 24.91 6.99 9.44
C LEU A 11 24.20 6.48 8.17
N LEU A 12 24.74 5.43 7.56
CA LEU A 12 24.00 4.56 6.62
C LEU A 12 23.14 3.56 7.40
N LEU A 13 22.42 4.09 8.40
CA LEU A 13 21.00 3.78 8.46
C LEU A 13 20.45 4.31 7.13
N SER A 14 20.38 3.42 6.14
CA SER A 14 19.49 3.54 5.01
C SER A 14 18.19 2.82 5.37
N PRO A 15 17.34 3.36 6.26
CA PRO A 15 15.97 3.01 6.14
C PRO A 15 15.55 3.68 4.84
N ALA A 16 15.37 2.86 3.81
CA ALA A 16 14.06 2.90 3.20
C ALA A 16 13.05 2.62 4.32
N VAL A 17 12.81 3.63 5.19
CA VAL A 17 11.54 3.76 5.91
C VAL A 17 10.59 3.64 4.75
N LEU A 18 9.84 2.54 4.73
CA LEU A 18 8.75 2.35 3.79
C LEU A 18 7.88 3.58 3.99
N LEU A 19 8.07 4.60 3.14
CA LEU A 19 7.55 5.92 3.43
C LEU A 19 6.07 5.82 3.15
N GLN A 20 5.33 5.53 4.23
CA GLN A 20 3.89 5.41 4.25
C GLN A 20 3.39 6.83 4.16
N ASN A 21 3.35 7.32 2.93
CA ASN A 21 2.78 8.58 2.54
C ASN A 21 1.63 8.32 1.56
N TYR A 22 0.87 9.37 1.26
CA TYR A 22 -0.29 9.27 0.40
C TYR A 22 0.00 8.69 -0.99
N GLU A 23 1.14 9.05 -1.62
CA GLU A 23 1.47 8.56 -2.95
C GLU A 23 1.85 7.07 -2.95
N ALA A 24 2.57 6.61 -1.92
CA ALA A 24 2.84 5.20 -1.71
C ALA A 24 1.57 4.40 -1.38
N PHE A 25 0.65 4.97 -0.60
CA PHE A 25 -0.67 4.39 -0.34
C PHE A 25 -1.50 4.30 -1.63
N LYS A 26 -1.65 5.40 -2.37
CA LYS A 26 -2.41 5.51 -3.62
C LYS A 26 -1.91 4.48 -4.64
N LYS A 27 -0.59 4.44 -4.87
CA LYS A 27 0.05 3.48 -5.77
C LYS A 27 -0.23 2.01 -5.38
N LYS A 28 -0.32 1.71 -4.08
CA LYS A 28 -0.49 0.33 -3.58
C LYS A 28 -1.92 -0.11 -3.42
N HIS A 29 -2.84 0.79 -3.11
CA HIS A 29 -4.16 0.44 -2.55
C HIS A 29 -5.34 1.09 -3.24
N ILE A 30 -5.14 2.01 -4.19
CA ILE A 30 -6.24 2.55 -5.02
C ILE A 30 -6.24 1.82 -6.35
N LEU A 31 -7.43 1.44 -6.82
CA LEU A 31 -7.59 0.80 -8.12
C LEU A 31 -7.11 1.74 -9.25
N PRO A 32 -6.12 1.34 -10.07
CA PRO A 32 -5.55 2.22 -11.09
C PRO A 32 -6.48 2.37 -12.30
N GLU A 33 -6.60 3.59 -12.81
CA GLU A 33 -7.57 3.93 -13.88
C GLU A 33 -7.11 3.51 -15.29
N ASN A 34 -5.80 3.58 -15.56
CA ASN A 34 -5.22 3.45 -16.92
C ASN A 34 -4.53 2.09 -17.18
N VAL A 35 -4.98 1.02 -16.53
CA VAL A 35 -4.47 -0.36 -16.71
C VAL A 35 -5.61 -1.35 -16.52
N SER A 36 -5.45 -2.57 -17.06
CA SER A 36 -6.42 -3.64 -16.81
C SER A 36 -6.52 -3.93 -15.31
N HIS A 37 -7.75 -4.12 -14.81
CA HIS A 37 -8.01 -4.48 -13.41
C HIS A 37 -7.75 -5.96 -13.09
N LYS A 38 -6.96 -6.63 -13.92
CA LYS A 38 -6.39 -7.96 -13.65
C LYS A 38 -5.17 -7.82 -12.75
N CYS A 39 -5.06 -8.66 -11.74
CA CYS A 39 -3.98 -8.64 -10.77
C CYS A 39 -2.60 -8.83 -11.40
N ASP A 40 -2.48 -9.66 -12.44
CA ASP A 40 -1.25 -9.82 -13.23
C ASP A 40 -0.71 -8.50 -13.83
N ASP A 41 -1.60 -7.56 -14.17
CA ASP A 41 -1.24 -6.25 -14.71
C ASP A 41 -1.02 -5.21 -13.60
N MET A 42 -1.94 -5.12 -12.64
CA MET A 42 -1.84 -4.17 -11.54
C MET A 42 -0.59 -4.41 -10.68
N MET A 43 -0.23 -5.67 -10.43
CA MET A 43 0.90 -6.04 -9.59
C MET A 43 2.27 -5.74 -10.21
N LYS A 44 2.37 -5.47 -11.52
CA LYS A 44 3.61 -5.00 -12.17
C LYS A 44 4.12 -3.71 -11.53
N ASN A 45 3.21 -2.83 -11.10
CA ASN A 45 3.55 -1.58 -10.43
C ASN A 45 3.87 -1.75 -8.93
N ILE A 46 3.44 -2.86 -8.33
CA ILE A 46 3.56 -3.13 -6.88
C ILE A 46 4.82 -3.92 -6.54
N ASN A 47 5.24 -4.80 -7.44
CA ASN A 47 6.36 -5.71 -7.21
C ASN A 47 7.71 -4.99 -7.22
N GLU A 48 8.63 -5.53 -6.44
CA GLU A 48 10.02 -5.11 -6.41
C GLU A 48 10.81 -5.94 -7.44
N VAL A 49 11.97 -5.45 -7.89
CA VAL A 49 12.82 -6.18 -8.85
C VAL A 49 13.16 -7.57 -8.27
N ASN A 50 12.88 -8.62 -9.04
CA ASN A 50 13.03 -10.03 -8.66
C ASN A 50 12.21 -10.52 -7.45
N LYS A 51 11.19 -9.78 -6.98
CA LYS A 51 10.44 -10.12 -5.77
C LYS A 51 8.94 -9.83 -5.92
N CYS A 52 8.16 -10.90 -6.01
CA CYS A 52 6.71 -10.84 -6.17
C CYS A 52 6.03 -10.78 -4.79
N LYS A 53 5.31 -9.68 -4.49
CA LYS A 53 4.56 -9.52 -3.24
C LYS A 53 3.49 -10.63 -3.13
N LYS A 54 3.38 -11.28 -1.95
CA LYS A 54 2.46 -12.41 -1.73
C LYS A 54 0.98 -12.06 -1.90
N ILE A 55 0.55 -10.93 -1.33
CA ILE A 55 -0.83 -10.44 -1.42
C ILE A 55 -0.84 -8.91 -1.49
N ASN A 56 -1.79 -8.34 -2.24
CA ASN A 56 -2.07 -6.91 -2.24
C ASN A 56 -3.56 -6.64 -2.40
N THR A 57 -4.11 -5.72 -1.59
CA THR A 57 -5.51 -5.28 -1.67
C THR A 57 -5.59 -3.95 -2.42
N PHE A 58 -6.45 -3.90 -3.44
CA PHE A 58 -6.88 -2.67 -4.12
C PHE A 58 -8.32 -2.32 -3.73
N ILE A 59 -8.55 -1.04 -3.42
CA ILE A 59 -9.85 -0.45 -3.12
C ILE A 59 -10.49 0.02 -4.43
N LYS A 60 -11.69 -0.47 -4.74
CA LYS A 60 -12.48 -0.09 -5.92
C LYS A 60 -13.23 1.23 -5.71
N GLN A 61 -12.48 2.29 -5.39
CA GLN A 61 -12.96 3.67 -5.27
C GLN A 61 -11.90 4.64 -5.81
N THR A 62 -12.30 5.87 -6.12
CA THR A 62 -11.35 6.92 -6.57
C THR A 62 -10.40 7.32 -5.45
N ALA A 63 -9.23 7.83 -5.83
CA ALA A 63 -8.23 8.32 -4.88
C ALA A 63 -8.79 9.44 -3.98
N ASP A 64 -9.60 10.35 -4.54
CA ASP A 64 -10.21 11.45 -3.81
C ASP A 64 -11.30 10.99 -2.82
N SER A 65 -12.11 10.00 -3.19
CA SER A 65 -13.10 9.41 -2.26
C SER A 65 -12.42 8.82 -1.02
N VAL A 66 -11.35 8.05 -1.21
CA VAL A 66 -10.61 7.45 -0.08
C VAL A 66 -9.83 8.51 0.72
N LYS A 67 -9.28 9.52 0.04
CA LYS A 67 -8.62 10.67 0.69
C LYS A 67 -9.58 11.48 1.56
N ALA A 68 -10.82 11.68 1.11
CA ALA A 68 -11.84 12.41 1.85
C ALA A 68 -12.19 11.77 3.21
N LEU A 69 -12.07 10.45 3.34
CA LEU A 69 -12.27 9.73 4.60
C LEU A 69 -11.28 10.17 5.70
N CYS A 70 -10.07 10.57 5.30
CA CYS A 70 -9.05 11.10 6.21
C CYS A 70 -9.17 12.61 6.48
N LYS A 71 -10.18 13.31 5.96
CA LYS A 71 -10.34 14.75 6.17
C LYS A 71 -10.43 15.08 7.67
N ASN A 72 -9.63 16.06 8.12
CA ASN A 72 -9.47 16.49 9.51
C ASN A 72 -8.84 15.45 10.47
N LYS A 73 -8.37 14.30 9.97
CA LYS A 73 -7.74 13.23 10.76
C LYS A 73 -6.23 13.51 10.90
N LYS A 74 -5.73 13.64 12.13
CA LYS A 74 -4.32 14.06 12.39
C LYS A 74 -3.35 12.88 12.48
N ASP A 75 -3.62 11.94 13.37
CA ASP A 75 -2.93 10.65 13.48
C ASP A 75 -3.91 9.65 14.14
N GLU A 76 -4.70 8.97 13.33
CA GLU A 76 -5.68 7.99 13.83
C GLU A 76 -6.01 6.91 12.79
N TYR A 77 -6.53 5.79 13.27
CA TYR A 77 -7.09 4.75 12.41
C TYR A 77 -8.60 4.97 12.24
N ILE A 78 -9.05 5.01 10.99
CA ILE A 78 -10.47 4.97 10.63
C ILE A 78 -10.85 3.58 10.11
N THR A 79 -12.13 3.23 10.22
CA THR A 79 -12.70 2.00 9.64
C THR A 79 -13.73 2.40 8.58
N SER A 80 -13.71 1.74 7.43
CA SER A 80 -14.72 1.94 6.37
C SER A 80 -14.90 0.67 5.54
N GLU A 81 -16.05 0.54 4.88
CA GLU A 81 -16.40 -0.62 4.06
C GLU A 81 -16.12 -0.36 2.58
N PHE A 82 -15.41 -1.29 1.95
CA PHE A 82 -14.95 -1.14 0.56
C PHE A 82 -15.29 -2.35 -0.29
N ASP A 83 -15.63 -2.09 -1.56
CA ASP A 83 -15.48 -3.07 -2.63
C ASP A 83 -13.99 -3.22 -2.94
N LEU A 84 -13.50 -4.46 -3.04
CA LEU A 84 -12.06 -4.76 -3.09
C LEU A 84 -11.71 -5.71 -4.23
N ILE A 85 -10.43 -5.66 -4.61
CA ILE A 85 -9.76 -6.71 -5.38
C ILE A 85 -8.52 -7.13 -4.59
N ASP A 86 -8.50 -8.37 -4.11
CA ASP A 86 -7.33 -8.97 -3.46
C ASP A 86 -6.54 -9.77 -4.49
N CYS A 87 -5.28 -9.38 -4.69
CA CYS A 87 -4.36 -10.03 -5.62
C CYS A 87 -3.45 -10.99 -4.85
N GLU A 88 -3.81 -12.28 -4.81
CA GLU A 88 -2.99 -13.32 -4.20
C GLU A 88 -2.06 -13.98 -5.22
N ARG A 89 -0.78 -14.13 -4.86
CA ARG A 89 0.27 -14.64 -5.74
C ARG A 89 0.16 -16.15 -5.94
N SER A 90 -0.08 -16.57 -7.19
CA SER A 90 -0.11 -17.97 -7.62
C SER A 90 1.23 -18.51 -8.14
N SER A 91 2.16 -17.64 -8.58
CA SER A 91 3.55 -18.03 -8.87
C SER A 91 4.58 -16.97 -8.47
N GLU A 92 5.74 -17.43 -8.01
CA GLU A 92 6.91 -16.59 -7.69
C GLU A 92 7.69 -16.19 -8.94
N LYS A 93 7.79 -17.04 -9.98
CA LYS A 93 8.55 -16.75 -11.21
C LYS A 93 7.93 -17.46 -12.42
N PRO A 94 7.51 -16.73 -13.47
CA PRO A 94 7.21 -15.29 -13.46
C PRO A 94 6.17 -14.95 -12.39
N CYS A 95 6.11 -13.70 -11.92
CA CYS A 95 5.07 -13.29 -10.98
C CYS A 95 3.69 -13.54 -11.60
N LYS A 96 2.86 -14.35 -10.96
CA LYS A 96 1.46 -14.60 -11.34
C LYS A 96 0.53 -14.42 -10.16
N TYR A 97 -0.68 -13.95 -10.45
CA TYR A 97 -1.69 -13.63 -9.46
C TYR A 97 -3.08 -14.16 -9.82
N ASN A 98 -3.84 -14.52 -8.78
CA ASN A 98 -5.25 -14.79 -8.86
C ASN A 98 -6.03 -13.53 -8.46
N ASP A 99 -7.13 -13.25 -9.18
CA ASP A 99 -8.08 -12.20 -8.84
C ASP A 99 -9.06 -12.73 -7.77
N ILE A 100 -8.96 -12.26 -6.52
CA ILE A 100 -9.92 -12.58 -5.47
C ILE A 100 -10.88 -11.39 -5.33
N LEU A 101 -12.16 -11.65 -5.62
CA LEU A 101 -13.24 -10.67 -5.55
C LEU A 101 -14.20 -11.05 -4.41
N PRO A 102 -14.10 -10.38 -3.22
CA PRO A 102 -15.09 -10.54 -2.17
C PRO A 102 -16.50 -10.25 -2.68
N LYS A 103 -17.47 -11.11 -2.34
CA LYS A 103 -18.88 -10.97 -2.79
C LYS A 103 -19.60 -9.78 -2.16
N ASN A 104 -19.11 -9.32 -1.02
CA ASN A 104 -19.64 -8.21 -0.23
C ASN A 104 -18.52 -7.19 0.00
N LYS A 105 -18.89 -5.95 0.33
CA LYS A 105 -17.94 -4.99 0.88
C LYS A 105 -17.32 -5.52 2.16
N LEU A 106 -16.02 -5.27 2.35
CA LEU A 106 -15.31 -5.65 3.56
C LEU A 106 -14.86 -4.41 4.33
N SER A 107 -15.03 -4.48 5.65
CA SER A 107 -14.48 -3.51 6.60
C SER A 107 -12.95 -3.53 6.54
N LYS A 108 -12.32 -2.37 6.37
CA LYS A 108 -10.86 -2.21 6.43
C LYS A 108 -10.49 -1.01 7.30
N LYS A 109 -9.36 -1.14 8.00
CA LYS A 109 -8.75 -0.04 8.75
C LYS A 109 -7.74 0.71 7.88
N ILE A 110 -7.82 2.02 7.89
CA ILE A 110 -6.89 2.93 7.22
C ILE A 110 -6.25 3.82 8.29
N LYS A 111 -4.91 3.91 8.32
CA LYS A 111 -4.24 4.97 9.09
C LYS A 111 -4.26 6.26 8.30
N CYS A 112 -4.74 7.31 8.94
CA CYS A 112 -4.74 8.67 8.44
C CYS A 112 -3.66 9.49 9.18
N GLU A 113 -2.80 10.18 8.43
CA GLU A 113 -1.84 11.14 8.95
C GLU A 113 -2.01 12.48 8.22
N ASN A 114 -2.11 13.58 8.98
CA ASN A 114 -2.22 14.96 8.46
C ASN A 114 -3.26 15.14 7.33
N GLY A 115 -4.43 14.52 7.47
CA GLY A 115 -5.51 14.60 6.48
C GLY A 115 -5.45 13.56 5.35
N LEU A 116 -4.47 12.65 5.35
CA LEU A 116 -4.16 11.76 4.22
C LEU A 116 -4.10 10.28 4.64
N PRO A 117 -4.60 9.34 3.81
CA PRO A 117 -4.42 7.91 4.07
C PRO A 117 -2.99 7.49 3.75
N VAL A 118 -2.35 6.78 4.68
CA VAL A 118 -0.93 6.36 4.59
C VAL A 118 -0.70 4.86 4.69
N HIS A 119 -1.62 4.14 5.35
CA HIS A 119 -1.55 2.68 5.52
C HIS A 119 -2.93 2.05 5.35
N LEU A 120 -3.01 0.94 4.61
CA LEU A 120 -4.16 0.03 4.65
C LEU A 120 -3.78 -1.18 5.48
N THR A 121 -4.47 -1.41 6.60
CA THR A 121 -4.23 -2.57 7.45
C THR A 121 -4.59 -3.84 6.68
N LYS A 122 -3.65 -4.79 6.60
CA LYS A 122 -3.93 -6.13 6.07
C LYS A 122 -4.96 -6.81 6.97
N CYS A 123 -5.94 -7.50 6.41
CA CYS A 123 -6.62 -8.52 7.21
C CYS A 123 -5.68 -9.71 7.31
N GLU A 124 -5.13 -9.93 8.50
CA GLU A 124 -4.63 -11.24 8.87
C GLU A 124 -5.84 -12.11 9.23
N TRP A 125 -5.78 -13.38 8.85
CA TRP A 125 -6.91 -14.30 8.83
C TRP A 125 -7.58 -14.34 10.22
N LEU A 126 -8.92 -14.22 10.24
CA LEU A 126 -9.82 -14.12 11.41
C LEU A 126 -10.18 -12.71 11.93
N SER A 127 -9.74 -11.60 11.33
CA SER A 127 -10.26 -10.26 11.69
C SER A 127 -10.30 -9.24 10.54
N CYS A 128 -11.33 -9.37 9.69
CA CYS A 128 -12.08 -8.20 9.22
C CYS A 128 -13.45 -8.24 9.90
#